data_AF-A0AAJ0AHA2-F1
#
_entry.id   AF-A0AAJ0AHA2-F1
#
_cell.length_a   1.000
_cell.length_b   1.000
_cell.length_c   1.000
_cell.angle_alpha   90.00
_cell.angle_beta   90.00
_cell.angle_gamma   90.00
#
_symmetry.space_group_name_H-M   'P 1'
#
loop_
_entity.id
_entity.type
_entity.pdbx_description
1 polymer ?
#
loop_
_entity_poly.entity_id
_entity_poly.type
_entity_poly.pdbx_seq_one_letter_code
_entity_poly.pdbx_strand_id
1 'polypeptide(L)'
;MWLWIADHIIDDSGLEDANDTMVHNSVYVARGLLVESTGPTWLYGTSSEHAVMYQYNFHNAASVFAAIIQTESPYYQLTPNPPAPFASSFGLFPGDPDYSCAASDEFSGCDESWAVVMRSYEEIVIACASLYSWRFSTYSQDCIGGQLCQKALVLLKGNRASV
;
A
#
# COMPACT_ATOMS: atom_id res chain seq x y z
N MET A 1 6.45 13.69 -4.59
CA MET A 1 7.39 12.60 -4.22
C MET A 1 6.76 11.31 -4.69
N TRP A 2 7.53 10.43 -5.33
CA TRP A 2 7.04 9.16 -5.83
C TRP A 2 7.88 8.01 -5.28
N LEU A 3 7.25 7.17 -4.46
CA LEU A 3 7.83 5.99 -3.84
C LEU A 3 7.36 4.78 -4.64
N TRP A 4 7.99 4.57 -5.80
CA TRP A 4 7.63 3.52 -6.73
C TRP A 4 8.51 2.30 -6.53
N ILE A 5 7.87 1.15 -6.30
CA ILE A 5 8.53 -0.14 -6.33
C ILE A 5 8.24 -0.78 -7.69
N ALA A 6 9.30 -1.04 -8.46
CA ALA A 6 9.17 -1.38 -9.86
C ALA A 6 8.23 -2.57 -10.14
N ASP A 7 7.13 -2.31 -10.85
CA ASP A 7 6.19 -3.31 -11.34
C ASP A 7 6.51 -3.76 -12.79
N HIS A 8 7.25 -2.93 -13.54
CA HIS A 8 7.78 -3.22 -14.87
C HIS A 8 9.18 -2.61 -15.08
N ILE A 9 9.90 -3.13 -16.06
CA ILE A 9 11.22 -2.63 -16.44
C ILE A 9 11.04 -1.29 -17.16
N ILE A 10 11.74 -0.25 -16.68
CA ILE A 10 11.71 1.08 -17.27
C ILE A 10 12.60 1.22 -18.52
N ASP A 11 13.64 0.39 -18.60
CA ASP A 11 14.58 0.38 -19.71
C ASP A 11 14.06 -0.51 -20.84
N ASP A 12 13.64 0.13 -21.92
CA ASP A 12 13.24 -0.52 -23.16
C ASP A 12 14.49 -1.09 -23.87
N SER A 13 14.59 -2.42 -23.88
CA SER A 13 15.66 -3.12 -24.58
C SER A 13 15.44 -3.20 -26.11
N GLY A 14 14.24 -2.87 -26.57
CA GLY A 14 13.77 -2.91 -27.95
C GLY A 14 13.28 -1.56 -28.45
N LEU A 15 14.15 -0.52 -28.38
CA LEU A 15 13.94 0.86 -28.86
C LEU A 15 13.37 1.02 -30.30
N GLU A 16 13.21 -0.07 -31.04
CA GLU A 16 12.69 -0.14 -32.40
C GLU A 16 11.20 -0.52 -32.47
N ASP A 17 10.58 -0.99 -31.39
CA ASP A 17 9.16 -1.34 -31.32
C ASP A 17 8.39 -0.36 -30.41
N ALA A 18 7.55 0.48 -31.03
CA ALA A 18 6.69 1.42 -30.29
C ALA A 18 5.54 0.73 -29.51
N ASN A 19 5.41 -0.59 -29.63
CA ASN A 19 4.42 -1.41 -28.93
C ASN A 19 5.09 -2.40 -27.95
N ASP A 20 6.27 -2.08 -27.42
CA ASP A 20 6.82 -2.85 -26.30
C ASP A 20 5.83 -2.81 -25.14
N THR A 21 5.37 -4.00 -24.76
CA THR A 21 4.43 -4.20 -23.65
C THR A 21 5.03 -3.91 -22.28
N MET A 22 6.33 -3.57 -22.20
CA MET A 22 7.12 -3.34 -20.99
C MET A 22 7.02 -4.56 -20.06
N VAL A 23 8.09 -5.36 -20.03
CA VAL A 23 8.08 -6.63 -19.29
C VAL A 23 7.84 -6.37 -17.80
N HIS A 24 6.74 -6.92 -17.26
CA HIS A 24 6.47 -6.87 -15.82
C HIS A 24 7.56 -7.61 -15.04
N ASN A 25 7.90 -7.10 -13.87
CA ASN A 25 8.80 -7.75 -12.93
C ASN A 25 8.19 -7.78 -11.52
N SER A 26 8.71 -8.68 -10.68
CA SER A 26 8.27 -8.78 -9.28
C SER A 26 9.41 -8.35 -8.37
N VAL A 27 9.33 -7.14 -7.84
CA VAL A 27 10.25 -6.61 -6.82
C VAL A 27 9.55 -6.59 -5.47
N TYR A 28 10.18 -7.20 -4.48
CA TYR A 28 9.61 -7.32 -3.13
C TYR A 28 10.23 -6.24 -2.23
N VAL A 29 9.39 -5.33 -1.76
CA VAL A 29 9.74 -4.34 -0.73
C VAL A 29 8.69 -4.38 0.35
N ALA A 30 9.11 -4.46 1.61
CA ALA A 30 8.17 -4.68 2.71
C ALA A 30 7.20 -3.49 2.91
N ARG A 31 7.71 -2.26 2.86
CA ARG A 31 7.03 -1.05 3.36
C ARG A 31 7.21 0.11 2.39
N GLY A 32 6.16 0.90 2.22
CA GLY A 32 6.21 2.20 1.52
C GLY A 32 6.64 3.31 2.46
N LEU A 33 5.72 4.26 2.73
CA LEU A 33 5.95 5.39 3.61
C LEU A 33 5.42 5.15 5.03
N LEU A 34 6.31 5.23 6.03
CA LEU A 34 5.95 5.30 7.45
C LEU A 34 6.11 6.74 7.95
N VAL A 35 5.07 7.29 8.56
CA VAL A 35 5.06 8.62 9.17
C VAL A 35 4.74 8.47 10.65
N GLU A 36 5.69 8.85 11.49
CA GLU A 36 5.56 8.91 12.96
C GLU A 36 5.74 10.32 13.52
N SER A 37 5.79 11.32 12.62
CA SER A 37 5.94 12.71 13.00
C SER A 37 4.71 13.19 13.77
N THR A 38 4.94 13.81 14.92
CA THR A 38 3.91 14.55 15.68
C THR A 38 3.87 16.04 15.32
N GLY A 39 4.82 16.49 14.49
CA GLY A 39 4.87 17.85 13.97
C GLY A 39 4.11 17.99 12.65
N PRO A 40 3.81 19.24 12.25
CA PRO A 40 3.06 19.51 11.03
C PRO A 40 3.77 18.93 9.82
N THR A 41 3.11 17.99 9.15
CA THR A 41 3.66 17.26 8.01
C THR A 41 2.72 17.42 6.82
N TRP A 42 3.25 17.91 5.69
CA TRP A 42 2.46 18.11 4.48
C TRP A 42 2.91 17.19 3.36
N LEU A 43 1.96 16.40 2.85
CA LEU A 43 2.14 15.49 1.74
C LEU A 43 1.34 16.00 0.54
N TYR A 44 2.00 16.81 -0.30
CA TYR A 44 1.39 17.35 -1.51
C TYR A 44 1.75 16.50 -2.74
N GLY A 45 0.74 15.92 -3.39
CA GLY A 45 0.92 15.13 -4.62
C GLY A 45 1.90 13.98 -4.44
N THR A 46 1.75 13.20 -3.37
CA THR A 46 2.64 12.07 -3.08
C THR A 46 2.02 10.77 -3.58
N SER A 47 2.86 9.88 -4.11
CA SER A 47 2.47 8.53 -4.51
C SER A 47 3.39 7.49 -3.84
N SER A 48 2.80 6.39 -3.40
CA SER A 48 3.53 5.22 -2.90
C SER A 48 2.86 3.96 -3.42
N GLU A 49 3.62 3.09 -4.10
CA GLU A 49 3.05 2.00 -4.88
C GLU A 49 3.85 0.70 -4.72
N HIS A 50 3.13 -0.42 -4.75
CA HIS A 50 3.65 -1.79 -4.85
C HIS A 50 4.52 -2.28 -3.66
N ALA A 51 4.38 -1.70 -2.48
CA ALA A 51 4.91 -2.30 -1.25
C ALA A 51 4.06 -3.50 -0.79
N VAL A 52 4.68 -4.50 -0.19
CA VAL A 52 4.03 -5.76 0.22
C VAL A 52 3.03 -5.54 1.36
N MET A 53 3.40 -4.77 2.39
CA MET A 53 2.57 -4.61 3.59
C MET A 53 1.64 -3.40 3.49
N TYR A 54 2.22 -2.22 3.25
CA TYR A 54 1.46 -0.97 3.19
C TYR A 54 2.13 0.06 2.30
N GLN A 55 1.32 0.92 1.68
CA GLN A 55 1.80 2.06 0.89
C GLN A 55 2.00 3.29 1.79
N TYR A 56 0.99 3.65 2.59
CA TYR A 56 1.10 4.68 3.62
C TYR A 56 0.76 4.12 4.99
N ASN A 57 1.59 4.41 5.98
CA ASN A 57 1.34 4.09 7.37
C ASN A 57 1.58 5.31 8.26
N PHE A 58 0.54 5.75 8.95
CA PHE A 58 0.59 6.82 9.92
C PHE A 58 0.49 6.20 11.32
N HIS A 59 1.62 6.12 12.02
CA HIS A 59 1.70 5.49 13.33
C HIS A 59 2.07 6.49 14.42
N ASN A 60 1.20 6.70 15.40
CA ASN A 60 1.37 7.74 16.43
C ASN A 60 1.62 9.16 15.87
N ALA A 61 1.22 9.40 14.61
CA ALA A 61 1.43 10.67 13.94
C ALA A 61 0.36 11.70 14.33
N ALA A 62 0.76 12.98 14.33
CA ALA A 62 -0.11 14.10 14.62
C ALA A 62 0.05 15.24 13.60
N SER A 63 -1.03 15.98 13.34
CA SER A 63 -1.05 17.18 12.48
C SER A 63 -0.51 16.93 11.07
N VAL A 64 -1.07 15.93 10.37
CA VAL A 64 -0.67 15.57 9.00
C VAL A 64 -1.72 16.04 8.00
N PHE A 65 -1.29 16.75 6.95
CA PHE A 65 -2.15 17.12 5.83
C PHE A 65 -1.66 16.44 4.54
N ALA A 66 -2.53 15.75 3.83
CA ALA A 66 -2.20 15.06 2.58
C ALA A 66 -3.19 15.36 1.45
N ALA A 67 -2.69 15.78 0.28
CA ALA A 67 -3.50 16.12 -0.89
C ALA A 67 -2.68 16.20 -2.20
N ILE A 68 -3.00 15.52 -3.30
CA ILE A 68 -3.69 14.23 -3.43
C ILE A 68 -2.69 13.12 -3.08
N ILE A 69 -3.12 12.06 -2.42
CA ILE A 69 -2.32 10.83 -2.29
C ILE A 69 -2.75 9.79 -3.31
N GLN A 70 -1.80 9.04 -3.86
CA GLN A 70 -2.08 7.94 -4.78
C GLN A 70 -1.34 6.66 -4.37
N THR A 71 -1.98 5.51 -4.57
CA THR A 71 -1.41 4.20 -4.23
C THR A 71 -1.85 3.08 -5.17
N GLU A 72 -0.99 2.06 -5.31
CA GLU A 72 -1.31 0.78 -5.94
C GLU A 72 -0.83 -0.41 -5.14
N SER A 73 -1.63 -1.48 -5.12
CA SER A 73 -1.19 -2.80 -4.63
C SER A 73 -0.19 -3.44 -5.60
N PRO A 74 0.78 -4.24 -5.12
CA PRO A 74 1.73 -4.94 -5.98
C PRO A 74 1.03 -6.03 -6.81
N TYR A 75 1.34 -6.09 -8.10
CA TYR A 75 0.61 -6.91 -9.07
C TYR A 75 0.79 -8.43 -8.90
N TYR A 76 1.87 -8.84 -8.22
CA TYR A 76 2.16 -10.25 -7.97
C TYR A 76 1.37 -10.83 -6.78
N GLN A 77 0.79 -10.00 -5.90
CA GLN A 77 -0.07 -10.52 -4.82
C GLN A 77 -1.30 -11.23 -5.45
N LEU A 78 -1.71 -12.41 -5.00
CA LEU A 78 -1.47 -13.15 -3.75
C LEU A 78 -0.26 -14.11 -3.71
N THR A 79 0.65 -14.08 -4.70
CA THR A 79 1.79 -15.00 -4.75
C THR A 79 3.12 -14.26 -4.63
N PRO A 80 3.66 -14.05 -3.41
CA PRO A 80 3.20 -14.55 -2.10
C PRO A 80 2.24 -13.60 -1.37
N ASN A 81 1.46 -14.14 -0.42
CA ASN A 81 0.58 -13.35 0.44
C ASN A 81 1.40 -12.47 1.40
N PRO A 82 0.95 -11.23 1.69
CA PRO A 82 1.53 -10.45 2.76
C PRO A 82 1.40 -11.22 4.10
N PRO A 83 2.43 -11.23 4.98
CA PRO A 83 3.67 -10.44 4.93
C PRO A 83 4.85 -11.11 4.22
N ALA A 84 4.69 -12.25 3.56
CA ALA A 84 5.81 -12.92 2.87
C ALA A 84 6.30 -12.09 1.68
N PRO A 85 7.62 -12.09 1.36
CA PRO A 85 8.70 -12.88 1.96
C PRO A 85 9.27 -12.31 3.28
N PHE A 86 8.71 -11.23 3.80
CA PHE A 86 9.24 -10.45 4.92
C PHE A 86 8.77 -10.88 6.31
N ALA A 87 8.30 -12.13 6.45
CA ALA A 87 7.77 -12.67 7.71
C ALA A 87 8.77 -12.58 8.88
N SER A 88 10.07 -12.67 8.61
CA SER A 88 11.13 -12.52 9.64
C SER A 88 11.35 -11.09 10.11
N SER A 89 10.93 -10.09 9.31
CA SER A 89 11.05 -8.66 9.63
C SER A 89 9.74 -8.06 10.16
N PHE A 90 8.71 -8.88 10.27
CA PHE A 90 7.40 -8.50 10.74
C PHE A 90 7.43 -8.17 12.24
N GLY A 91 6.94 -6.99 12.62
CA GLY A 91 6.91 -6.53 14.00
C GLY A 91 8.23 -5.95 14.51
N LEU A 92 9.25 -5.82 13.64
CA LEU A 92 10.48 -5.09 13.97
C LEU A 92 10.29 -3.57 13.92
N PHE A 93 9.33 -3.08 13.13
CA PHE A 93 9.03 -1.66 13.01
C PHE A 93 7.76 -1.29 13.77
N PRO A 94 7.77 -0.20 14.56
CA PRO A 94 6.56 0.34 15.15
C PRO A 94 5.53 0.64 14.05
N GLY A 95 4.31 0.15 14.24
CA GLY A 95 3.19 0.44 13.33
C GLY A 95 2.90 -0.59 12.26
N ASP A 96 3.69 -1.68 12.11
CA ASP A 96 3.36 -2.74 11.16
C ASP A 96 1.91 -3.25 11.35
N PRO A 97 1.12 -3.40 10.27
CA PRO A 97 -0.23 -3.94 10.33
C PRO A 97 -0.23 -5.36 10.90
N ASP A 98 -1.29 -5.78 11.57
CA ASP A 98 -1.34 -7.13 12.14
C ASP A 98 -1.84 -8.08 11.04
N TYR A 99 -1.03 -9.05 10.63
CA TYR A 99 -1.40 -10.10 9.67
C TYR A 99 -1.64 -11.42 10.40
N SER A 100 -2.48 -11.40 11.44
CA SER A 100 -2.89 -12.61 12.15
C SER A 100 -3.73 -13.56 11.28
N CYS A 101 -4.26 -13.07 10.14
CA CYS A 101 -4.96 -13.83 9.10
C CYS A 101 -5.98 -14.82 9.65
N ALA A 102 -6.68 -14.43 10.71
CA ALA A 102 -7.70 -15.27 11.31
C ALA A 102 -8.79 -15.55 10.27
N ALA A 103 -9.15 -16.82 10.07
CA ALA A 103 -10.17 -17.20 9.10
C ALA A 103 -11.56 -16.57 9.37
N SER A 104 -11.78 -16.05 10.58
CA SER A 104 -12.97 -15.31 10.99
C SER A 104 -12.92 -13.81 10.69
N ASP A 105 -11.77 -13.27 10.26
CA ASP A 105 -11.59 -11.85 9.95
C ASP A 105 -11.27 -11.67 8.47
N GLU A 106 -12.34 -11.54 7.69
CA GLU A 106 -12.26 -11.33 6.24
C GLU A 106 -11.64 -9.99 5.83
N PHE A 107 -11.49 -9.04 6.77
CA PHE A 107 -10.93 -7.71 6.56
C PHE A 107 -9.57 -7.54 7.25
N SER A 108 -8.89 -8.65 7.57
CA SER A 108 -7.56 -8.65 8.19
C SER A 108 -6.43 -8.13 7.28
N GLY A 109 -6.72 -7.85 6.00
CA GLY A 109 -5.73 -7.39 5.01
C GLY A 109 -4.72 -8.45 4.60
N CYS A 110 -5.01 -9.72 4.89
CA CYS A 110 -4.17 -10.84 4.46
C CYS A 110 -4.39 -11.26 3.01
N ASP A 111 -5.29 -10.57 2.31
CA ASP A 111 -5.38 -10.58 0.86
C ASP A 111 -4.25 -9.73 0.26
N GLU A 112 -4.35 -8.40 0.34
CA GLU A 112 -3.42 -7.52 -0.36
C GLU A 112 -2.86 -6.42 0.55
N SER A 113 -1.80 -5.77 0.06
CA SER A 113 -1.16 -4.64 0.73
C SER A 113 -2.17 -3.55 1.09
N TRP A 114 -2.02 -2.96 2.27
CA TRP A 114 -2.85 -1.82 2.67
C TRP A 114 -2.48 -0.57 1.89
N ALA A 115 -3.47 0.13 1.35
CA ALA A 115 -3.25 1.44 0.73
C ALA A 115 -2.89 2.48 1.81
N VAL A 116 -3.72 2.57 2.86
CA VAL A 116 -3.50 3.50 3.97
C VAL A 116 -3.78 2.82 5.30
N VAL A 117 -2.81 2.86 6.20
CA VAL A 117 -2.94 2.43 7.59
C VAL A 117 -2.80 3.65 8.49
N MET A 118 -3.76 3.87 9.38
CA MET A 118 -3.69 4.89 10.42
C MET A 118 -3.89 4.25 11.77
N ARG A 119 -2.90 4.40 12.65
CA ARG A 119 -2.91 3.83 13.99
C ARG A 119 -2.53 4.87 15.03
N SER A 120 -3.35 5.01 16.06
CA SER A 120 -3.08 5.92 17.17
C SER A 120 -2.83 7.36 16.71
N TYR A 121 -3.61 7.84 15.75
CA TYR A 121 -3.38 9.11 15.06
C TYR A 121 -4.18 10.27 15.66
N GLU A 122 -3.74 11.49 15.39
CA GLU A 122 -4.37 12.73 15.81
C GLU A 122 -4.32 13.77 14.67
N GLU A 123 -5.42 14.47 14.39
CA GLU A 123 -5.48 15.54 13.38
C GLU A 123 -4.83 15.21 12.01
N ILE A 124 -5.17 14.05 11.44
CA ILE A 124 -4.77 13.68 10.07
C ILE A 124 -5.89 14.04 9.11
N VAL A 125 -5.58 14.88 8.12
CA VAL A 125 -6.50 15.30 7.05
C VAL A 125 -5.98 14.82 5.71
N ILE A 126 -6.73 13.93 5.05
CA ILE A 126 -6.50 13.56 3.66
C ILE A 126 -7.59 14.23 2.82
N ALA A 127 -7.23 15.28 2.09
CA ALA A 127 -8.19 16.05 1.31
C ALA A 127 -8.65 15.30 0.05
N CYS A 128 -7.78 14.48 -0.53
CA CYS A 128 -8.06 13.66 -1.71
C CYS A 128 -7.15 12.43 -1.71
N ALA A 129 -7.72 11.26 -2.02
CA ALA A 129 -6.99 10.00 -2.16
C ALA A 129 -7.46 9.24 -3.40
N SER A 130 -6.51 8.66 -4.12
CA SER A 130 -6.74 7.79 -5.27
C SER A 130 -6.03 6.47 -5.02
N LEU A 131 -6.78 5.51 -4.48
CA LEU A 131 -6.24 4.23 -4.03
C LEU A 131 -6.71 3.14 -4.97
N TYR A 132 -5.80 2.53 -5.71
CA TYR A 132 -6.12 1.55 -6.74
C TYR A 132 -5.70 0.14 -6.33
N SER A 133 -6.58 -0.82 -6.62
CA SER A 133 -6.23 -2.24 -6.71
C SER A 133 -6.75 -2.73 -8.06
N TRP A 134 -5.82 -3.11 -8.93
CA TRP A 134 -6.09 -3.45 -10.33
C TRP A 134 -6.28 -4.95 -10.56
N ARG A 135 -5.87 -5.79 -9.60
CA ARG A 135 -5.69 -7.22 -9.82
C ARG A 135 -6.05 -8.01 -8.58
N PHE A 136 -6.37 -9.29 -8.77
CA PHE A 136 -6.57 -10.27 -7.70
C PHE A 136 -5.98 -11.59 -8.17
N SER A 137 -5.04 -12.17 -7.42
CA SER A 137 -4.36 -13.42 -7.76
C SER A 137 -3.45 -13.36 -9.01
N THR A 138 -2.24 -12.83 -8.84
CA THR A 138 -1.08 -13.10 -9.75
C THR A 138 -1.31 -12.60 -11.18
N TYR A 139 -1.29 -11.28 -11.36
CA TYR A 139 -1.39 -10.61 -12.67
C TYR A 139 -2.75 -10.72 -13.42
N SER A 140 -3.76 -11.43 -12.90
CA SER A 140 -5.12 -11.42 -13.49
C SER A 140 -5.88 -10.11 -13.20
N GLN A 141 -6.62 -9.63 -14.20
CA GLN A 141 -7.49 -8.44 -14.15
C GLN A 141 -8.99 -8.79 -14.13
N ASP A 142 -9.35 -10.07 -14.00
CA ASP A 142 -10.75 -10.52 -14.05
C ASP A 142 -11.61 -9.89 -12.93
N CYS A 143 -10.97 -9.48 -11.83
CA CYS A 143 -11.62 -8.84 -10.68
C CYS A 143 -12.12 -7.41 -10.96
N ILE A 144 -11.62 -6.73 -12.02
CA ILE A 144 -11.98 -5.33 -12.34
C ILE A 144 -13.47 -5.24 -12.68
N GLY A 145 -14.00 -6.20 -13.44
CA GLY A 145 -15.41 -6.21 -13.83
C GLY A 145 -16.37 -6.34 -12.64
N GLY A 146 -15.94 -7.02 -11.58
CA GLY A 146 -16.68 -7.16 -10.33
C GLY A 146 -16.33 -6.12 -9.25
N GLN A 147 -15.24 -5.36 -9.43
CA GLN A 147 -14.65 -4.50 -8.40
C GLN A 147 -14.32 -5.24 -7.09
N LEU A 148 -13.95 -6.52 -7.20
CA LEU A 148 -13.66 -7.41 -6.07
C LEU A 148 -12.15 -7.69 -5.94
N CYS A 149 -11.32 -6.75 -6.41
CA CYS A 149 -9.86 -6.95 -6.45
C CYS A 149 -9.23 -6.96 -5.06
N GLN A 150 -9.80 -6.26 -4.09
CA GLN A 150 -9.30 -6.25 -2.73
C GLN A 150 -10.46 -6.04 -1.75
N LYS A 151 -10.44 -6.73 -0.61
CA LYS A 151 -11.51 -6.65 0.39
C LYS A 151 -11.38 -5.43 1.29
N ALA A 152 -10.15 -5.02 1.61
CA ALA A 152 -9.90 -3.89 2.49
C ALA A 152 -8.69 -3.07 2.01
N LEU A 153 -8.87 -1.77 1.77
CA LEU A 153 -7.81 -0.86 1.33
C LEU A 153 -7.29 0.04 2.46
N VAL A 154 -8.17 0.44 3.39
CA VAL A 154 -7.85 1.44 4.42
C VAL A 154 -8.14 0.88 5.80
N LEU A 155 -7.13 0.92 6.68
CA LEU A 155 -7.25 0.52 8.08
C LEU A 155 -7.15 1.75 8.99
N LEU A 156 -8.20 2.02 9.75
CA LEU A 156 -8.23 3.09 10.75
C LEU A 156 -8.39 2.49 12.15
N LYS A 157 -7.45 2.76 13.06
CA LYS A 157 -7.50 2.22 14.43
C LYS A 157 -6.99 3.22 15.48
N GLY A 158 -7.81 3.51 16.47
CA GLY A 158 -7.43 4.34 17.63
C GLY A 158 -7.22 5.81 17.26
N ASN A 159 -8.32 6.54 17.08
CA ASN A 159 -8.25 8.00 16.97
C ASN A 159 -8.05 8.62 18.37
N ARG A 160 -7.00 9.42 18.53
CA ARG A 160 -6.70 10.11 19.80
C ARG A 160 -7.41 11.45 19.97
N ALA A 161 -7.98 12.00 18.89
CA ALA A 161 -8.71 13.27 18.91
C ALA A 161 -10.10 13.19 19.58
N SER A 162 -10.37 12.14 20.37
CA SER A 162 -11.63 11.92 21.09
C SER A 162 -11.35 11.58 22.55
N VAL A 163 -10.70 12.51 23.25
CA VAL A 163 -10.69 12.67 24.72
C VAL A 163 -10.68 14.14 25.07
#